data_AF-A0A661PN00-F1
#
_entry.id   AF-A0A661PN00-F1
#
_cell.length_a   1.000
_cell.length_b   1.000
_cell.length_c   1.000
_cell.angle_alpha   90.00
_cell.angle_beta   90.00
_cell.angle_gamma   90.00
#
_symmetry.space_group_name_H-M   'P 1'
#
loop_
_entity.id
_entity.type
_entity.pdbx_description
1 polymer ?
#
loop_
_entity_poly.entity_id
_entity_poly.type
_entity_poly.pdbx_seq_one_letter_code
_entity_poly.pdbx_strand_id
1 'polypeptide(L)'
;NVAIIVHSDEALLASVFIFTVHFFNAHIRPEKFPMDQVIFTGVVSGHEMEEERPEQFARLKEKGELEKYQTKYPGVLSEAIGQLIGITGVAIGMLCLFLIAWGFLG
;
A
#
# COMPACT_ATOMS: atom_id res chain seq x y z
N ASN A 1 35.45 -0.43 1.22
CA ASN A 1 34.53 -1.20 2.09
C ASN A 1 33.41 -1.72 1.21
N VAL A 2 33.43 -3.00 0.83
CA VAL A 2 32.51 -3.58 -0.17
C VAL A 2 31.05 -3.49 0.29
N ALA A 3 30.79 -3.61 1.58
CA ALA A 3 29.44 -3.53 2.14
C ALA A 3 28.75 -2.18 1.87
N ILE A 4 29.51 -1.08 1.88
CA ILE A 4 28.97 0.26 1.60
C ILE A 4 28.53 0.36 0.15
N ILE A 5 29.33 -0.16 -0.78
CA ILE A 5 29.03 -0.11 -2.22
C ILE A 5 27.74 -0.88 -2.51
N VAL A 6 27.67 -2.14 -2.06
CA VAL A 6 26.48 -2.99 -2.26
C VAL A 6 25.24 -2.37 -1.59
N HIS A 7 25.38 -1.84 -0.38
CA HIS A 7 24.26 -1.22 0.31
C HIS A 7 23.74 0.01 -0.43
N SER A 8 24.63 0.87 -0.94
CA SER A 8 24.24 2.06 -1.70
C SER A 8 23.54 1.71 -3.01
N ASP A 9 24.00 0.69 -3.73
CA ASP A 9 23.36 0.23 -4.97
C ASP A 9 21.95 -0.31 -4.70
N GLU A 10 21.79 -1.18 -3.70
CA GLU A 10 20.49 -1.73 -3.32
C GLU A 10 19.54 -0.65 -2.77
N ALA A 11 20.05 0.31 -2.00
CA ALA A 11 19.27 1.42 -1.49
C ALA A 11 18.69 2.29 -2.62
N LEU A 12 19.46 2.49 -3.69
CA LEU A 12 19.00 3.21 -4.87
C LEU A 12 17.90 2.43 -5.60
N LEU A 13 18.12 1.14 -5.87
CA LEU A 13 17.12 0.27 -6.53
C LEU A 13 15.81 0.20 -5.74
N ALA A 14 15.91 0.00 -4.42
CA ALA A 14 14.75 -0.02 -3.54
C ALA A 14 14.00 1.32 -3.54
N SER A 15 14.73 2.43 -3.44
CA SER A 15 14.13 3.78 -3.44
C SER A 15 13.42 4.08 -4.75
N VAL A 16 14.02 3.73 -5.89
CA VAL A 16 13.40 3.87 -7.22
C VAL A 16 12.13 3.04 -7.30
N PHE A 17 12.16 1.77 -6.88
CA PHE A 17 10.96 0.92 -6.88
C PHE A 17 9.85 1.47 -5.99
N ILE A 18 10.19 1.97 -4.80
CA ILE A 18 9.22 2.54 -3.87
C ILE A 18 8.55 3.78 -4.48
N PHE A 19 9.32 4.76 -4.95
CA PHE A 19 8.73 6.02 -5.43
C PHE A 19 8.10 5.94 -6.82
N THR A 20 8.43 4.92 -7.61
CA THR A 20 7.82 4.74 -8.94
C THR A 20 6.73 3.68 -8.93
N VAL A 21 7.02 2.43 -8.55
CA VAL A 21 6.03 1.35 -8.66
C VAL A 21 5.08 1.38 -7.49
N HIS A 22 5.59 1.44 -6.25
CA HIS A 22 4.74 1.36 -5.07
C HIS A 22 3.88 2.60 -4.90
N PHE A 23 4.42 3.82 -5.01
CA PHE A 23 3.63 5.04 -4.86
C PHE A 23 2.51 5.15 -5.90
N PHE A 24 2.79 4.82 -7.17
CA PHE A 24 1.74 4.83 -8.19
C PHE A 24 0.66 3.80 -7.91
N ASN A 25 1.04 2.56 -7.61
CA ASN A 25 0.07 1.49 -7.42
C ASN A 25 -0.67 1.60 -6.08
N ALA A 26 -0.05 2.08 -5.01
CA ALA A 26 -0.64 2.07 -3.67
C ALA A 26 -1.29 3.40 -3.28
N HIS A 27 -0.75 4.53 -3.73
CA HIS A 27 -1.11 5.85 -3.22
C HIS A 27 -1.78 6.74 -4.26
N ILE A 28 -1.43 6.63 -5.54
CA ILE A 28 -1.94 7.54 -6.60
C ILE A 28 -3.28 7.03 -7.18
N ARG A 29 -3.75 5.82 -6.83
CA ARG A 29 -5.09 5.34 -7.20
C ARG A 29 -6.18 6.20 -6.53
N PRO A 30 -7.03 6.92 -7.29
CA PRO A 30 -8.02 7.84 -6.73
C PRO A 30 -8.98 7.17 -5.75
N GLU A 31 -9.37 5.92 -6.03
CA GLU A 31 -10.34 5.15 -5.24
C GLU A 31 -9.78 4.74 -3.87
N LYS A 32 -8.45 4.71 -3.75
CA LYS A 32 -7.72 4.25 -2.56
C LYS A 32 -6.84 5.32 -1.96
N PHE A 33 -6.87 6.55 -2.46
CA PHE A 33 -6.04 7.64 -1.94
C PHE A 33 -6.42 7.94 -0.49
N PRO A 34 -5.46 8.14 0.42
CA PRO A 34 -4.01 8.11 0.23
C PRO A 34 -3.42 6.71 0.37
N MET A 35 -4.15 5.74 0.89
CA MET A 35 -3.76 4.34 1.01
C MET A 35 -5.01 3.48 1.23
N ASP A 36 -5.00 2.27 0.67
CA ASP A 36 -6.05 1.28 0.93
C ASP A 36 -6.07 0.86 2.40
N GLN A 37 -7.23 0.99 3.06
CA GLN A 37 -7.39 0.69 4.49
C GLN A 37 -7.19 -0.80 4.80
N VAL A 38 -7.29 -1.68 3.80
CA VAL A 38 -7.09 -3.13 3.98
C VAL A 38 -5.72 -3.46 4.56
N ILE A 39 -4.69 -2.62 4.36
CA ILE A 39 -3.36 -2.84 4.93
C ILE A 39 -3.35 -2.76 6.48
N PHE A 40 -4.31 -2.02 7.05
CA PHE A 40 -4.45 -1.84 8.50
C PHE A 40 -5.60 -2.65 9.08
N THR A 41 -6.73 -2.73 8.37
CA THR A 41 -7.94 -3.40 8.86
C THR A 41 -7.97 -4.89 8.49
N GLY A 42 -7.28 -5.28 7.42
CA GLY A 42 -7.38 -6.62 6.83
C GLY A 42 -8.75 -6.93 6.21
N VAL A 43 -9.65 -5.94 6.11
CA VAL A 43 -11.02 -6.11 5.61
C VAL A 43 -11.18 -5.41 4.28
N VAL A 44 -11.75 -6.13 3.31
CA VAL A 44 -12.14 -5.62 2.00
C VAL A 44 -13.62 -5.90 1.77
N SER A 45 -14.31 -5.04 1.02
CA SER A 45 -15.71 -5.28 0.68
C SER A 45 -15.84 -6.47 -0.27
N GLY A 46 -16.97 -7.19 -0.21
CA GLY A 46 -17.21 -8.31 -1.13
C GLY A 46 -17.21 -7.88 -2.60
N HIS A 47 -17.78 -6.72 -2.90
CA HIS A 47 -17.79 -6.13 -4.24
C HIS A 47 -16.37 -5.87 -4.75
N GLU A 48 -15.55 -5.20 -3.93
CA GLU A 48 -14.16 -4.90 -4.31
C GLU A 48 -13.31 -6.17 -4.45
N MET A 49 -13.56 -7.19 -3.63
CA MET A 49 -12.88 -8.48 -3.77
C MET A 49 -13.24 -9.18 -5.09
N GLU A 50 -14.52 -9.10 -5.51
CA GLU A 50 -14.97 -9.65 -6.79
C GLU A 50 -14.41 -8.86 -7.98
N GLU A 51 -14.33 -7.54 -7.88
CA GLU A 51 -13.81 -6.65 -8.93
C GLU A 51 -12.28 -6.71 -9.07
N GLU A 52 -11.54 -6.55 -7.98
CA GLU A 52 -10.07 -6.50 -8.00
C GLU A 52 -9.42 -7.89 -7.99
N ARG A 53 -10.10 -8.91 -7.43
CA ARG A 53 -9.56 -10.27 -7.22
C ARG A 53 -10.56 -11.36 -7.65
N PRO A 54 -11.09 -11.30 -8.89
CA PRO A 54 -12.18 -12.18 -9.34
C PRO A 54 -11.84 -13.67 -9.22
N GLU A 55 -10.61 -14.06 -9.54
CA GLU A 55 -10.17 -15.46 -9.45
C GLU A 55 -10.13 -15.98 -8.01
N GLN A 56 -9.73 -15.13 -7.05
CA GLN A 56 -9.74 -15.48 -5.64
C GLN A 56 -11.17 -15.59 -5.12
N PHE A 57 -12.02 -14.65 -5.49
CA PHE A 57 -13.44 -14.66 -5.12
C PHE A 57 -14.15 -15.91 -5.68
N ALA A 58 -13.98 -16.21 -6.97
CA ALA A 58 -14.56 -17.39 -7.62
C ALA A 58 -14.10 -18.69 -6.94
N ARG A 59 -12.80 -18.83 -6.66
CA ARG A 59 -12.25 -19.99 -5.96
C ARG A 59 -12.84 -20.17 -4.56
N LEU A 60 -13.02 -19.09 -3.80
CA LEU A 60 -13.63 -19.16 -2.46
C LEU A 60 -15.13 -19.51 -2.54
N LYS A 61 -15.82 -19.00 -3.56
CA LYS A 61 -17.23 -19.30 -3.84
C LYS A 61 -17.45 -20.78 -4.19
N GLU A 62 -16.63 -21.32 -5.10
CA GLU A 62 -16.69 -22.74 -5.50
C GLU A 62 -16.43 -23.69 -4.33
N LYS A 63 -15.55 -23.31 -3.41
CA LYS A 63 -15.27 -24.08 -2.19
C LYS A 63 -16.31 -23.90 -1.07
N GLY A 64 -17.27 -22.98 -1.23
CA GLY A 64 -18.23 -22.63 -0.17
C GLY A 64 -17.58 -21.98 1.05
N GLU A 65 -16.39 -21.37 0.91
CA GLU A 65 -15.61 -20.82 2.03
C GLU A 65 -15.86 -19.32 2.26
N LEU A 66 -16.72 -18.67 1.46
CA LEU A 66 -16.95 -17.22 1.59
C LEU A 66 -17.42 -16.82 2.98
N GLU A 67 -18.37 -17.56 3.57
CA GLU A 67 -18.90 -17.25 4.92
C GLU A 67 -17.82 -17.34 6.00
N LYS A 68 -16.82 -18.20 5.83
CA LYS A 68 -15.71 -18.36 6.78
C LYS A 68 -14.81 -17.12 6.84
N TYR A 69 -14.69 -16.39 5.73
CA TYR A 69 -13.86 -15.19 5.62
C TYR A 69 -14.66 -13.89 5.70
N GLN A 70 -15.98 -13.97 5.82
CA GLN A 70 -16.80 -12.80 6.12
C GLN A 70 -16.53 -12.32 7.55
N THR A 71 -16.30 -11.03 7.68
CA THR A 71 -16.10 -10.37 8.97
C THR A 71 -16.93 -9.11 9.05
N LYS A 72 -17.08 -8.58 10.25
CA LYS A 72 -17.77 -7.30 10.48
C LYS A 72 -16.91 -6.16 9.97
N TYR A 73 -17.57 -5.11 9.50
CA TYR A 73 -16.94 -3.82 9.20
C TYR A 73 -16.03 -3.36 10.35
N PRO A 74 -14.77 -2.97 10.07
CA PRO A 74 -13.74 -2.70 11.08
C PRO A 74 -13.99 -1.44 11.92
N GLY A 75 -14.94 -0.58 11.51
CA GLY A 75 -15.37 0.60 12.25
C GLY A 75 -14.67 1.89 11.83
N VAL A 76 -15.36 3.02 12.00
CA VAL A 76 -14.87 4.33 11.54
C VAL A 76 -13.59 4.79 12.24
N LEU A 77 -13.36 4.37 13.49
CA LEU A 77 -12.16 4.76 14.24
C LEU A 77 -10.90 4.08 13.71
N SER A 78 -10.98 2.80 13.37
CA SER A 78 -9.83 2.06 12.83
C SER A 78 -9.44 2.59 11.45
N GLU A 79 -10.43 2.91 10.62
CA GLU A 79 -10.21 3.58 9.32
C GLU A 79 -9.63 4.99 9.49
N ALA A 80 -10.14 5.79 10.42
CA ALA A 80 -9.60 7.14 10.65
C ALA A 80 -8.13 7.09 11.10
N ILE A 81 -7.77 6.15 11.99
CA ILE A 81 -6.38 5.93 12.42
C ILE A 81 -5.53 5.46 11.24
N GLY A 82 -6.01 4.48 10.47
CA GLY A 82 -5.32 3.97 9.28
C GLY A 82 -5.07 5.07 8.24
N GLN A 83 -6.06 5.92 8.00
CA GLN A 83 -5.95 7.06 7.10
C GLN A 83 -4.94 8.11 7.61
N LEU A 84 -4.93 8.41 8.92
CA LEU A 84 -3.93 9.30 9.51
C LEU A 84 -2.51 8.76 9.34
N ILE A 85 -2.30 7.46 9.60
CA ILE A 85 -1.02 6.80 9.40
C ILE A 85 -0.62 6.84 7.92
N GLY A 86 -1.56 6.54 7.02
CA GLY A 86 -1.34 6.58 5.57
C GLY A 86 -0.92 7.95 5.07
N ILE A 87 -1.65 9.02 5.44
CA ILE A 87 -1.30 10.40 5.09
C ILE A 87 0.09 10.75 5.61
N THR A 88 0.38 10.42 6.86
CA THR A 88 1.67 10.72 7.50
C THR A 88 2.81 9.99 6.78
N GLY A 89 2.62 8.70 6.46
CA GLY A 89 3.60 7.90 5.72
C GLY A 89 3.86 8.44 4.32
N VAL A 90 2.81 8.78 3.57
CA VAL A 90 2.93 9.40 2.24
C VAL A 90 3.66 10.74 2.33
N ALA A 91 3.31 11.60 3.30
CA ALA A 91 3.97 12.88 3.48
C ALA A 91 5.47 12.74 3.80
N ILE A 92 5.84 11.80 4.68
CA ILE A 92 7.24 11.50 4.98
C ILE A 92 7.95 10.98 3.74
N GLY A 93 7.34 10.06 2.99
CA GLY A 93 7.90 9.55 1.75
C GLY A 93 8.13 10.65 0.70
N MET A 94 7.14 11.53 0.50
CA MET A 94 7.28 12.67 -0.41
C MET A 94 8.39 13.63 0.04
N LEU A 95 8.54 13.85 1.35
CA LEU A 95 9.65 14.63 1.90
C LEU A 95 10.99 13.96 1.63
N CYS A 96 11.11 12.64 1.83
CA CYS A 96 12.34 11.89 1.52
C CYS A 96 12.68 11.98 0.02
N LEU A 97 11.70 11.80 -0.86
CA LEU A 97 11.90 11.94 -2.31
C LEU A 97 12.39 13.35 -2.66
N PHE A 98 11.79 14.38 -2.07
CA PHE A 98 12.23 15.76 -2.24
C PHE A 98 13.67 15.97 -1.77
N LEU A 99 14.04 15.48 -0.59
CA LEU A 99 15.40 15.61 -0.05
C LEU A 99 16.43 14.88 -0.92
N ILE A 100 16.09 13.71 -1.45
CA ILE A 100 16.95 12.98 -2.40
C ILE A 100 17.15 13.83 -3.66
N ALA A 101 16.06 14.29 -4.27
CA ALA A 101 16.13 15.11 -5.48
C ALA A 101 16.93 16.40 -5.25
N TRP A 102 16.73 17.06 -4.11
CA TRP A 102 17.49 18.23 -3.70
C TRP A 102 18.99 17.94 -3.58
N GLY A 103 19.37 16.83 -2.94
CA GLY A 103 20.78 16.44 -2.81
C GLY A 103 21.46 16.06 -4.13
N PHE A 104 20.71 15.77 -5.19
CA PHE A 104 21.25 15.52 -6.53
C PHE A 104 21.33 16.79 -7.40
N LEU A 105 20.42 17.75 -7.20
CA LEU A 105 20.27 18.94 -8.05
C LEU A 105 20.91 20.21 -7.47
N GLY A 106 21.10 20.28 -6.15
CA GLY A 106 21.79 21.37 -5.44
C GLY A 106 23.20 20.98 -5.03
#